data_AF-A7RMD1-F1
#
_entry.id   AF-A7RMD1-F1
#
_cell.length_a   1.000
_cell.length_b   1.000
_cell.length_c   1.000
_cell.angle_alpha   90.00
_cell.angle_beta   90.00
_cell.angle_gamma   90.00
#
_symmetry.space_group_name_H-M   'P 1'
#
loop_
_entity.id
_entity.type
_entity.pdbx_description
1 polymer ?
#
loop_
_entity_poly.entity_id
_entity_poly.type
_entity_poly.pdbx_seq_one_letter_code
_entity_poly.pdbx_strand_id
1 'polypeptide(L)'
;MGILKWIDCTVSDPSFFKLMTDSTPVHLALLDELITCHPLQHRLVLNLLIRLFESDTPLDTLVELEFKKTVLDRMIHMLSRGYVIPVISFIHKCMTGQITDNSLIRHFVTEVLEMIAPPYSSEFVQLFLPIVRNEEITGSLRSSEGTDDASAFIVNQRHI
;
A
#
# COMPACT_ATOMS: atom_id res chain seq x y z
N MET A 1 11.51 16.58 9.13
CA MET A 1 11.53 17.38 7.89
C MET A 1 12.84 17.24 7.11
N GLY A 2 14.02 17.49 7.69
CA GLY A 2 15.30 17.38 6.97
C GLY A 2 15.57 16.00 6.36
N ILE A 3 15.38 14.93 7.14
CA ILE A 3 15.54 13.54 6.66
C ILE A 3 14.57 13.22 5.53
N LEU A 4 13.27 13.56 5.69
CA LEU A 4 12.28 13.34 4.64
C LEU A 4 12.67 14.03 3.33
N LYS A 5 13.17 15.27 3.41
CA LYS A 5 13.61 16.01 2.21
C LYS A 5 14.86 15.40 1.59
N TRP A 6 15.80 14.95 2.41
CA TRP A 6 16.99 14.24 1.94
C TRP A 6 16.59 12.93 1.23
N ILE A 7 15.72 12.11 1.83
CA ILE A 7 15.19 10.90 1.20
C ILE A 7 14.53 11.25 -0.14
N ASP A 8 13.61 12.22 -0.16
CA ASP A 8 12.93 12.69 -1.38
C ASP A 8 13.92 13.07 -2.48
N CYS A 9 14.97 13.83 -2.16
CA CYS A 9 16.00 14.19 -3.13
C CYS A 9 16.81 12.98 -3.62
N THR A 10 17.17 12.05 -2.73
CA THR A 10 17.99 10.89 -3.08
C THR A 10 17.22 9.89 -3.94
N VAL A 11 15.98 9.56 -3.57
CA VAL A 11 15.16 8.58 -4.31
C VAL A 11 14.60 9.12 -5.62
N SER A 12 14.52 10.45 -5.77
CA SER A 12 14.12 11.09 -7.02
C SER A 12 15.26 11.15 -8.05
N ASP A 13 16.51 10.86 -7.66
CA ASP A 13 17.63 10.84 -8.59
C ASP A 13 17.53 9.60 -9.52
N PRO A 14 17.58 9.74 -10.85
CA PRO A 14 17.52 8.59 -11.78
C PRO A 14 18.64 7.55 -11.57
N SER A 15 19.76 7.95 -10.97
CA SER A 15 20.85 7.04 -10.62
C SER A 15 20.55 6.17 -9.41
N PHE A 16 19.57 6.54 -8.57
CA PHE A 16 19.16 5.79 -7.40
C PHE A 16 18.85 4.32 -7.74
N PHE A 17 18.00 4.10 -8.75
CA PHE A 17 17.60 2.77 -9.17
C PHE A 17 18.76 1.94 -9.73
N LYS A 18 19.80 2.58 -10.29
CA LYS A 18 21.00 1.89 -10.78
C LYS A 18 21.93 1.42 -9.67
N LEU A 19 21.86 2.09 -8.52
CA LEU A 19 22.68 1.80 -7.34
C LEU A 19 21.92 0.94 -6.31
N MET A 20 20.66 0.61 -6.57
CA MET A 20 19.87 -0.25 -5.72
C MET A 20 20.42 -1.68 -5.80
N THR A 21 20.95 -2.18 -4.68
CA THR A 21 21.53 -3.52 -4.57
C THR A 21 20.68 -4.46 -3.71
N ASP A 22 19.92 -3.89 -2.78
CA ASP A 22 19.05 -4.62 -1.86
C ASP A 22 17.58 -4.49 -2.26
N SER A 23 16.77 -5.49 -1.89
CA SER A 23 15.32 -5.50 -2.12
C SER A 23 14.59 -4.39 -1.37
N THR A 24 15.11 -3.94 -0.21
CA THR A 24 14.57 -2.81 0.53
C THR A 24 15.66 -1.76 0.76
N PRO A 25 15.67 -0.66 -0.01
CA PRO A 25 16.61 0.42 0.21
C PRO A 25 16.47 1.00 1.62
N VAL A 26 17.60 1.23 2.30
CA VAL A 26 17.65 1.85 3.64
C VAL A 26 16.84 3.15 3.74
N HIS A 27 16.77 3.89 2.63
CA HIS A 27 15.96 5.11 2.50
C HIS A 27 14.48 4.87 2.77
N LEU A 28 13.92 3.74 2.33
CA LEU A 28 12.52 3.38 2.60
C LEU A 28 12.33 2.90 4.04
N ALA A 29 13.30 2.19 4.62
CA ALA A 29 13.24 1.82 6.04
C ALA A 29 13.24 3.06 6.96
N LEU A 30 13.98 4.12 6.59
CA LEU A 30 13.93 5.39 7.33
C LEU A 30 12.57 6.08 7.23
N LEU A 31 11.77 5.83 6.17
CA LEU A 31 10.40 6.33 6.12
C LEU A 31 9.53 5.69 7.20
N ASP A 32 9.74 4.42 7.55
CA ASP A 32 8.96 3.73 8.59
C ASP A 32 9.19 4.34 9.98
N GLU A 33 10.42 4.79 10.25
CA GLU A 33 10.76 5.54 11.45
C GLU A 33 10.07 6.92 11.47
N LEU A 34 10.06 7.63 10.34
CA LEU A 34 9.35 8.91 10.23
C LEU A 34 7.83 8.74 10.39
N ILE A 35 7.25 7.69 9.79
CA ILE A 35 5.83 7.33 9.91
C ILE A 35 5.51 7.03 11.38
N THR A 36 6.39 6.29 12.08
CA THR A 36 6.19 5.96 13.49
C THR A 36 6.28 7.19 14.40
N CYS A 37 7.28 8.05 14.19
CA CYS A 37 7.61 9.11 15.14
C CYS A 37 6.90 10.45 14.86
N HIS A 38 6.42 10.69 13.64
CA HIS A 38 5.98 12.01 13.20
C HIS A 38 4.65 12.01 12.42
N PRO A 39 3.49 11.92 13.11
CA PRO A 39 2.17 11.90 12.47
C PRO A 39 1.89 13.10 11.55
N LEU A 40 2.38 14.30 11.91
CA LEU A 40 2.22 15.51 11.09
C LEU A 40 2.93 15.44 9.73
N GLN A 41 3.85 14.50 9.54
CA GLN A 41 4.58 14.29 8.29
C GLN A 41 3.95 13.21 7.40
N HIS A 42 2.94 12.47 7.88
CA HIS A 42 2.31 11.36 7.14
C HIS A 42 1.88 11.76 5.73
N ARG A 43 1.20 12.91 5.58
CA ARG A 43 0.78 13.40 4.25
C ARG A 43 1.96 13.56 3.29
N LEU A 44 3.08 14.09 3.77
CA LEU A 44 4.28 14.30 2.95
C LEU A 44 4.94 12.96 2.58
N VAL A 45 4.97 12.02 3.52
CA VAL A 45 5.48 10.66 3.27
C VAL A 45 4.61 9.95 2.24
N LEU A 46 3.28 9.99 2.39
CA LEU A 46 2.37 9.37 1.41
C LEU A 46 2.57 9.96 0.01
N ASN A 47 2.69 11.28 -0.13
CA ASN A 47 2.94 11.91 -1.43
C ASN A 47 4.28 11.47 -2.06
N LEU A 48 5.30 11.17 -1.24
CA LEU A 48 6.54 10.60 -1.75
C LEU A 48 6.33 9.15 -2.20
N LEU A 49 5.68 8.32 -1.38
CA LEU A 49 5.40 6.93 -1.71
C LEU A 49 4.54 6.80 -2.98
N ILE A 50 3.52 7.66 -3.15
CA ILE A 50 2.69 7.71 -4.37
C ILE A 50 3.56 8.01 -5.59
N ARG A 51 4.43 9.02 -5.53
CA ARG A 51 5.32 9.35 -6.65
C ARG A 51 6.27 8.21 -6.99
N LEU A 52 6.80 7.51 -5.99
CA LEU A 52 7.67 6.34 -6.20
C LEU A 52 6.91 5.15 -6.79
N PHE A 53 5.65 4.98 -6.40
CA PHE A 53 4.80 3.91 -6.90
C PHE A 53 4.38 4.14 -8.36
N GLU A 54 4.08 5.40 -8.70
CA GLU A 54 3.65 5.82 -10.06
C GLU A 54 4.83 6.13 -11.00
N SER A 55 6.08 6.18 -10.52
CA SER A 55 7.22 6.54 -11.37
C SER A 55 7.58 5.45 -12.36
N ASP A 56 7.86 5.84 -13.60
CA ASP A 56 8.51 4.98 -14.57
C ASP A 56 9.98 4.77 -14.17
N THR A 57 10.34 3.52 -13.87
CA THR A 57 11.70 3.17 -13.46
C THR A 57 12.46 2.49 -14.61
N PRO A 58 13.79 2.63 -14.69
CA PRO A 58 14.60 1.92 -15.69
C PRO A 58 14.89 0.46 -15.28
N LEU A 59 14.17 -0.07 -14.27
CA LEU A 59 14.38 -1.40 -13.73
C LEU A 59 13.79 -2.45 -14.66
N ASP A 60 14.32 -3.68 -14.57
CA ASP A 60 13.66 -4.83 -15.15
C ASP A 60 12.27 -5.04 -14.51
N THR A 61 11.31 -5.53 -15.28
CA THR A 61 9.89 -5.63 -14.87
C THR A 61 9.69 -6.36 -13.54
N LEU A 62 10.43 -7.43 -13.30
CA LEU A 62 10.35 -8.19 -12.04
C LEU A 62 10.91 -7.38 -10.86
N VAL A 63 12.01 -6.66 -11.06
CA VAL A 63 12.63 -5.83 -10.02
C VAL A 63 11.74 -4.61 -9.71
N GLU A 64 11.15 -4.01 -10.74
CA GLU A 64 10.16 -2.94 -10.57
C GLU A 64 8.94 -3.42 -9.78
N LEU A 65 8.43 -4.63 -10.05
CA LEU A 65 7.30 -5.20 -9.32
C LEU A 65 7.63 -5.38 -7.83
N GLU A 66 8.79 -5.94 -7.51
CA GLU A 66 9.25 -6.12 -6.11
C GLU A 66 9.51 -4.77 -5.42
N PHE A 67 10.04 -3.78 -6.15
CA PHE A 67 10.16 -2.42 -5.63
C PHE A 67 8.79 -1.81 -5.31
N LYS A 68 7.80 -1.96 -6.20
CA LYS A 68 6.43 -1.47 -5.97
C LYS A 68 5.75 -2.17 -4.79
N LYS A 69 5.97 -3.48 -4.58
CA LYS A 69 5.55 -4.17 -3.35
C LYS A 69 6.20 -3.56 -2.11
N THR A 70 7.51 -3.33 -2.15
CA THR A 70 8.25 -2.70 -1.04
C THR A 70 7.69 -1.31 -0.72
N VAL A 71 7.29 -0.52 -1.72
CA VAL A 71 6.62 0.77 -1.53
C VAL A 71 5.22 0.60 -0.90
N LEU A 72 4.44 -0.38 -1.36
CA LEU A 72 3.14 -0.72 -0.76
C LEU A 72 3.27 -1.15 0.70
N ASP A 73 4.30 -1.90 1.06
CA ASP A 73 4.54 -2.30 2.46
C ASP A 73 4.74 -1.08 3.37
N ARG A 74 5.39 -0.02 2.87
CA ARG A 74 5.50 1.26 3.61
C ARG A 74 4.14 1.93 3.73
N MET A 75 3.30 1.87 2.69
CA MET A 75 1.92 2.37 2.74
C MET A 75 1.06 1.58 3.75
N ILE A 76 1.21 0.25 3.80
CA ILE A 76 0.55 -0.62 4.80
C ILE A 76 1.03 -0.26 6.22
N HIS A 77 2.33 0.00 6.39
CA HIS A 77 2.84 0.49 7.67
C HIS A 77 2.19 1.81 8.10
N MET A 78 1.90 2.72 7.16
CA MET A 78 1.12 3.94 7.46
C MET A 78 -0.30 3.65 7.95
N LEU A 79 -0.97 2.61 7.41
CA LEU A 79 -2.27 2.15 7.93
C LEU A 79 -2.13 1.71 9.40
N SER A 80 -1.08 0.94 9.71
CA SER A 80 -0.83 0.46 11.08
C SER A 80 -0.60 1.60 12.09
N ARG A 81 -0.18 2.78 11.61
CA ARG A 81 0.01 4.00 12.41
C ARG A 81 -1.19 4.96 12.37
N GLY A 82 -2.34 4.53 11.85
CA GLY A 82 -3.59 5.28 11.87
C GLY A 82 -3.82 6.23 10.69
N TYR A 83 -2.92 6.27 9.69
CA TYR A 83 -3.09 7.09 8.49
C TYR A 83 -3.80 6.31 7.36
N VAL A 84 -5.00 5.83 7.67
CA VAL A 84 -5.69 4.79 6.90
C VAL A 84 -6.40 5.34 5.65
N ILE A 85 -7.32 6.29 5.85
CA ILE A 85 -8.24 6.74 4.79
C ILE A 85 -7.52 7.28 3.53
N PRO A 86 -6.48 8.13 3.64
CA PRO A 86 -5.81 8.65 2.45
C PRO A 86 -5.09 7.57 1.64
N VAL A 87 -4.54 6.55 2.31
CA VAL A 87 -3.85 5.45 1.65
C VAL A 87 -4.84 4.56 0.91
N ILE A 88 -5.94 4.15 1.56
CA ILE A 88 -6.96 3.33 0.89
C ILE A 88 -7.63 4.08 -0.26
N SER A 89 -7.87 5.39 -0.11
CA SER A 89 -8.37 6.22 -1.21
C SER A 89 -7.44 6.19 -2.43
N PHE A 90 -6.12 6.20 -2.20
CA PHE A 90 -5.14 6.06 -3.27
C PHE A 90 -5.22 4.69 -3.94
N ILE A 91 -5.23 3.60 -3.17
CA ILE A 91 -5.34 2.23 -3.73
C ILE A 91 -6.65 2.03 -4.49
N HIS A 92 -7.77 2.55 -3.97
CA HIS A 92 -9.05 2.55 -4.66
C HIS A 92 -8.96 3.28 -6.00
N LYS A 93 -8.28 4.43 -6.05
CA LYS A 93 -8.02 5.17 -7.30
C LYS A 93 -7.20 4.32 -8.28
N CYS A 94 -6.12 3.68 -7.83
CA CYS A 94 -5.31 2.78 -8.66
C CYS A 94 -6.14 1.65 -9.28
N MET A 95 -7.01 1.02 -8.49
CA MET A 95 -7.94 0.00 -8.96
C MET A 95 -8.91 0.55 -10.02
N THR A 96 -9.62 1.63 -9.72
CA THR A 96 -10.64 2.19 -10.63
C THR A 96 -10.04 2.75 -11.93
N GLY A 97 -8.80 3.23 -11.88
CA GLY A 97 -8.09 3.73 -13.05
C GLY A 97 -7.52 2.63 -13.95
N GLN A 98 -7.48 1.37 -13.50
CA GLN A 98 -6.85 0.24 -14.20
C GLN A 98 -5.39 0.51 -14.63
N ILE A 99 -4.70 1.41 -13.92
CA ILE A 99 -3.31 1.80 -14.20
C ILE A 99 -2.28 0.96 -13.44
N THR A 100 -2.75 0.05 -12.59
CA THR A 100 -1.90 -0.72 -11.67
C THR A 100 -2.21 -2.19 -11.80
N ASP A 101 -1.17 -3.02 -11.75
CA ASP A 101 -1.30 -4.48 -11.81
C ASP A 101 -2.14 -5.02 -10.64
N ASN A 102 -3.11 -5.88 -10.96
CA ASN A 102 -4.00 -6.50 -9.97
C ASN A 102 -3.23 -7.32 -8.91
N SER A 103 -2.04 -7.84 -9.21
CA SER A 103 -1.18 -8.53 -8.25
C SER A 103 -0.65 -7.62 -7.14
N LEU A 104 -0.37 -6.34 -7.44
CA LEU A 104 0.06 -5.35 -6.45
C LEU A 104 -1.10 -4.96 -5.53
N ILE A 105 -2.29 -4.76 -6.11
CA ILE A 105 -3.49 -4.46 -5.31
C ILE A 105 -3.87 -5.67 -4.45
N ARG A 106 -3.74 -6.89 -5.00
CA ARG A 106 -3.95 -8.14 -4.24
C ARG A 106 -3.00 -8.24 -3.05
N HIS A 107 -1.70 -8.00 -3.26
CA HIS A 107 -0.71 -7.95 -2.17
C HIS A 107 -1.15 -6.99 -1.06
N PHE A 108 -1.51 -5.75 -1.43
CA PHE A 108 -2.01 -4.78 -0.47
C PHE A 108 -3.24 -5.27 0.30
N VAL A 109 -4.23 -5.83 -0.39
CA VAL A 109 -5.46 -6.30 0.24
C VAL A 109 -5.19 -7.47 1.18
N THR A 110 -4.35 -8.43 0.79
CA THR A 110 -3.97 -9.56 1.65
C THR A 110 -3.36 -9.08 2.95
N GLU A 111 -2.32 -8.25 2.90
CA GLU A 111 -1.64 -7.74 4.09
C GLU A 111 -2.59 -6.92 4.98
N VAL A 112 -3.46 -6.11 4.38
CA VAL A 112 -4.44 -5.31 5.13
C VAL A 112 -5.47 -6.21 5.81
N LEU A 113 -5.97 -7.24 5.14
CA LEU A 113 -6.95 -8.17 5.74
C LEU A 113 -6.35 -8.96 6.90
N GLU A 114 -5.08 -9.36 6.80
CA GLU A 114 -4.37 -10.09 7.87
C GLU A 114 -4.11 -9.22 9.12
N MET A 115 -4.02 -7.88 8.97
CA MET A 115 -3.69 -6.98 10.09
C MET A 115 -4.91 -6.31 10.77
N ILE A 116 -6.10 -6.33 10.17
CA ILE A 116 -7.28 -5.61 10.69
C ILE A 116 -8.26 -6.54 11.41
N ALA A 117 -9.02 -5.96 12.34
CA ALA A 117 -10.12 -6.64 13.01
C ALA A 117 -11.31 -5.68 13.25
N PRO A 118 -12.54 -6.19 13.42
CA PRO A 118 -13.69 -5.37 13.81
C PRO A 118 -13.51 -4.71 15.20
N PRO A 119 -14.24 -3.61 15.50
CA PRO A 119 -15.22 -2.94 14.66
C PRO A 119 -14.58 -2.01 13.61
N TYR A 120 -15.19 -1.93 12.43
CA TYR A 120 -14.73 -1.08 11.33
C TYR A 120 -15.51 0.25 11.26
N SER A 121 -14.84 1.33 10.89
CA SER A 121 -15.52 2.60 10.61
C SER A 121 -16.25 2.55 9.26
N SER A 122 -17.38 3.25 9.15
CA SER A 122 -18.16 3.30 7.90
C SER A 122 -17.33 3.85 6.73
N GLU A 123 -16.51 4.87 6.99
CA GLU A 123 -15.64 5.47 5.97
C GLU A 123 -14.60 4.48 5.42
N PHE A 124 -13.96 3.70 6.30
CA PHE A 124 -13.04 2.64 5.88
C PHE A 124 -13.76 1.59 5.03
N VAL A 125 -14.93 1.13 5.47
CA VAL A 125 -15.71 0.11 4.78
C VAL A 125 -16.13 0.57 3.40
N GLN A 126 -16.61 1.80 3.26
CA GLN A 126 -17.04 2.36 1.97
C GLN A 126 -15.90 2.38 0.94
N LEU A 127 -14.66 2.64 1.38
CA LEU A 127 -13.50 2.70 0.48
C LEU A 127 -12.88 1.34 0.22
N PHE A 128 -12.81 0.46 1.23
CA PHE A 128 -12.10 -0.81 1.13
C PHE A 128 -12.96 -1.95 0.56
N LEU A 129 -14.27 -1.96 0.85
CA LEU A 129 -15.19 -3.01 0.39
C LEU A 129 -15.25 -3.17 -1.14
N PRO A 130 -15.26 -2.10 -1.96
CA PRO A 130 -15.20 -2.25 -3.42
C PRO A 130 -13.93 -3.00 -3.89
N ILE A 131 -12.80 -2.77 -3.22
CA ILE A 131 -11.53 -3.42 -3.53
C ILE A 131 -11.60 -4.90 -3.19
N VAL A 132 -12.08 -5.24 -1.99
CA VAL A 132 -12.23 -6.63 -1.52
C VAL A 132 -13.29 -7.41 -2.31
N ARG A 133 -14.30 -6.72 -2.89
CA ARG A 133 -15.32 -7.37 -3.72
C ARG A 133 -14.84 -7.69 -5.13
N ASN A 134 -13.80 -7.02 -5.63
CA ASN A 134 -13.30 -7.23 -6.97
C ASN A 134 -12.69 -8.63 -7.13
N GLU A 135 -13.33 -9.47 -7.95
CA GLU A 135 -12.92 -10.87 -8.15
C GLU A 135 -11.59 -11.01 -8.87
N GLU A 136 -11.21 -10.05 -9.71
CA GLU A 136 -9.91 -10.05 -10.36
C GLU A 136 -8.77 -9.87 -9.34
N ILE A 137 -9.05 -9.20 -8.22
CA ILE A 137 -8.08 -8.92 -7.15
C ILE A 137 -8.12 -9.99 -6.07
N THR A 138 -9.31 -10.36 -5.57
CA THR A 138 -9.42 -11.27 -4.41
C THR A 138 -9.90 -12.67 -4.75
N GLY A 139 -10.21 -12.98 -6.02
CA GLY A 139 -10.81 -14.25 -6.39
C GLY A 139 -9.99 -15.47 -5.95
N SER A 140 -8.66 -15.37 -6.01
CA SER A 140 -7.75 -16.43 -5.55
C SER A 140 -7.60 -16.51 -4.03
N LEU A 141 -8.00 -15.46 -3.29
CA LEU A 141 -7.93 -15.41 -1.83
C LEU A 141 -9.16 -16.06 -1.19
N ARG A 142 -10.25 -16.18 -1.96
CA ARG A 142 -11.51 -16.76 -1.47
C ARG A 142 -11.43 -18.28 -1.47
N SER A 143 -11.56 -18.86 -0.28
CA SER A 143 -11.65 -20.31 -0.11
C SER A 143 -13.08 -20.78 -0.44
N SER A 144 -13.24 -22.00 -0.95
CA SER A 144 -14.57 -22.60 -1.16
C SER A 144 -15.35 -22.80 0.15
N GLU A 145 -14.66 -22.79 1.29
CA GLU A 145 -15.23 -22.97 2.63
C GLU A 145 -15.66 -21.65 3.28
N GLY A 146 -15.32 -20.49 2.68
CA GLY A 146 -15.73 -19.16 3.17
C GLY A 146 -15.11 -18.74 4.50
N THR A 147 -14.02 -19.39 4.90
CA THR A 147 -13.27 -19.14 6.15
C THR A 147 -12.11 -18.17 5.97
N ASP A 148 -11.88 -17.69 4.75
CA ASP A 148 -10.83 -16.72 4.45
C ASP A 148 -11.18 -15.30 4.89
N ASP A 149 -10.15 -14.48 5.12
CA ASP A 149 -10.30 -13.13 5.67
C ASP A 149 -11.10 -12.19 4.77
N ALA A 150 -11.04 -12.38 3.44
CA ALA A 150 -11.83 -11.58 2.50
C ALA A 150 -13.34 -11.89 2.62
N SER A 151 -13.68 -13.17 2.69
CA SER A 151 -15.06 -13.63 2.93
C SER A 151 -15.56 -13.18 4.30
N ALA A 152 -14.75 -13.33 5.35
CA ALA A 152 -15.08 -12.90 6.71
C ALA A 152 -15.32 -11.37 6.78
N PHE A 153 -14.48 -10.59 6.12
CA PHE A 153 -14.65 -9.14 6.02
C PHE A 153 -15.99 -8.77 5.37
N ILE A 154 -16.35 -9.40 4.24
CA ILE A 154 -17.60 -9.14 3.52
C ILE A 154 -18.84 -9.49 4.36
N VAL A 155 -18.80 -10.61 5.11
CA VAL A 155 -19.90 -11.05 5.98
C VAL A 155 -20.12 -10.06 7.11
N ASN A 156 -19.05 -9.59 7.75
CA ASN A 156 -19.13 -8.61 8.84
C ASN A 156 -19.83 -7.31 8.42
N GLN A 157 -19.72 -6.90 7.15
CA GLN A 157 -20.40 -5.68 6.65
C GLN A 157 -21.90 -5.85 6.39
N ARG A 158 -22.46 -7.06 6.45
CA ARG A 158 -23.92 -7.26 6.27
C ARG A 158 -24.74 -6.92 7.51
N HIS A 159 -24.06 -6.71 8.64
CA HIS A 159 -24.67 -6.43 9.94
C HIS A 159 -24.58 -4.95 10.37
N ILE A 160 -24.02 -4.09 9.52
CA ILE A 160 -23.92 -2.63 9.69
C ILE A 160 -24.86 -1.97 8.68
#